data_AF-A0A0J6J3C1-F1
#
_entry.id   AF-A0A0J6J3C1-F1
#
_cell.length_a   1.000
_cell.length_b   1.000
_cell.length_c   1.000
_cell.angle_alpha   90.00
_cell.angle_beta   90.00
_cell.angle_gamma   90.00
#
_symmetry.space_group_name_H-M   'P 1'
#
loop_
_entity.id
_entity.type
_entity.pdbx_description
1 polymer ?
#
loop_
_entity_poly.entity_id
_entity_poly.type
_entity_poly.pdbx_seq_one_letter_code
_entity_poly.pdbx_strand_id
1 'polypeptide(L)'
;MQFKTLAAATTLLLCTLPAVSQARDTALYLPFDQVVTEAISSGKIDGSVKFYLAGNTPRGKVTVVSPGAVTNKKTNAFNKSDEQACSWALQSALITMHEAAKKVGANAVTNIASFYKRNERKDPKTYECHAGAVIAGVALKGDLAKVN
;
A
#
# COMPACT_ATOMS: atom_id res chain seq x y z
N MET A 1 12.55 -57.96 46.30
CA MET A 1 11.19 -58.13 45.77
C MET A 1 10.87 -56.90 44.92
N GLN A 2 10.71 -57.09 43.61
CA GLN A 2 10.34 -56.05 42.65
C GLN A 2 8.84 -55.78 42.75
N PHE A 3 8.42 -54.52 42.73
CA PHE A 3 7.13 -54.13 42.16
C PHE A 3 7.33 -52.92 41.25
N LYS A 4 6.95 -53.13 39.99
CA LYS A 4 7.03 -52.25 38.85
C LYS A 4 5.86 -51.24 38.87
N THR A 5 6.00 -50.24 37.98
CA THR A 5 4.93 -49.46 37.31
C THR A 5 4.13 -48.44 38.11
N LEU A 6 4.48 -47.17 37.91
CA LEU A 6 3.58 -46.05 37.63
C LEU A 6 4.34 -45.12 36.65
N ALA A 7 4.42 -45.48 35.38
CA ALA A 7 3.46 -45.10 34.34
C ALA A 7 3.40 -43.57 34.13
N ALA A 8 4.02 -43.15 33.04
CA ALA A 8 4.02 -41.82 32.46
C ALA A 8 2.61 -41.21 32.35
N ALA A 9 2.41 -40.01 32.89
CA ALA A 9 1.22 -39.19 32.63
C ALA A 9 1.41 -37.73 33.07
N THR A 10 2.35 -37.01 32.45
CA THR A 10 2.26 -35.54 32.41
C THR A 10 2.10 -35.14 30.95
N THR A 11 0.96 -35.55 30.41
CA THR A 11 0.51 -35.30 29.04
C THR A 11 0.37 -33.79 28.83
N LEU A 12 1.01 -33.30 27.79
CA LEU A 12 0.93 -31.94 27.25
C LEU A 12 -0.49 -31.36 27.32
N LEU A 13 -0.68 -30.30 28.10
CA LEU A 13 -1.88 -29.46 28.05
C LEU A 13 -1.54 -28.11 27.40
N LEU A 14 -1.09 -28.13 26.14
CA LEU A 14 -0.68 -26.91 25.41
C LEU A 14 -1.41 -26.68 24.08
N CYS A 15 -2.53 -27.34 23.81
CA CYS A 15 -3.26 -27.15 22.56
C CYS A 15 -4.76 -27.08 22.83
N THR A 16 -5.34 -25.86 22.79
CA THR A 16 -6.61 -25.52 22.11
C THR A 16 -7.04 -24.10 22.49
N LEU A 17 -6.25 -23.09 22.12
CA LEU A 17 -6.87 -21.83 21.74
C LEU A 17 -6.95 -21.88 20.21
N PRO A 18 -8.14 -21.94 19.60
CA PRO A 18 -8.26 -21.64 18.19
C PRO A 18 -7.83 -20.18 18.04
N ALA A 19 -6.55 -19.97 17.72
CA ALA A 19 -6.12 -18.72 17.14
C ALA A 19 -6.90 -18.61 15.83
N VAL A 20 -8.01 -17.88 15.88
CA VAL A 20 -8.78 -17.50 14.69
C VAL A 20 -7.86 -16.64 13.84
N SER A 21 -7.05 -17.29 13.01
CA SER A 21 -6.28 -16.66 11.95
C SER A 21 -7.29 -16.22 10.91
N GLN A 22 -7.90 -15.06 11.16
CA GLN A 22 -8.79 -14.40 10.22
C GLN A 22 -7.90 -13.84 9.10
N ALA A 23 -7.66 -14.66 8.08
CA ALA A 23 -7.05 -14.24 6.83
C ALA A 23 -8.05 -13.36 6.05
N ARG A 24 -8.32 -12.18 6.60
CA ARG A 24 -9.15 -11.15 5.96
C ARG A 24 -8.29 -10.37 4.97
N ASP A 25 -8.91 -10.03 3.85
CA ASP A 25 -8.37 -9.17 2.81
C ASP A 25 -9.55 -8.36 2.25
N THR A 26 -9.81 -7.20 2.86
CA THR A 26 -10.89 -6.29 2.46
C THR A 26 -10.34 -5.32 1.41
N ALA A 27 -10.91 -5.36 0.21
CA ALA A 27 -10.62 -4.36 -0.82
C ALA A 27 -11.38 -3.06 -0.50
N LEU A 28 -10.63 -1.97 -0.39
CA LEU A 28 -11.14 -0.62 -0.14
C LEU A 28 -10.78 0.30 -1.30
N TYR A 29 -11.74 1.13 -1.68
CA TYR A 29 -11.58 2.15 -2.72
C TYR A 29 -11.71 3.53 -2.08
N LEU A 30 -10.57 4.16 -1.83
CA LEU A 30 -10.50 5.37 -1.02
C LEU A 30 -10.08 6.57 -1.88
N PRO A 31 -10.45 7.81 -1.51
CA PRO A 31 -10.10 9.00 -2.25
C PRO A 31 -8.58 9.23 -2.24
N PHE A 32 -7.98 9.33 -3.43
CA PHE A 32 -6.53 9.48 -3.58
C PHE A 32 -6.05 10.88 -3.19
N ASP A 33 -6.78 11.92 -3.61
CA ASP A 33 -6.38 13.32 -3.42
C ASP A 33 -6.28 13.70 -1.93
N GLN A 34 -7.12 13.11 -1.08
CA GLN A 34 -7.08 13.33 0.36
C GLN A 34 -5.73 12.90 0.93
N VAL A 35 -5.24 11.72 0.55
CA VAL A 35 -3.98 11.17 1.06
C VAL A 35 -2.76 11.86 0.45
N VAL A 36 -2.83 12.30 -0.82
CA VAL A 36 -1.79 13.14 -1.42
C VAL A 36 -1.66 14.45 -0.66
N THR A 37 -2.78 15.11 -0.37
CA THR A 37 -2.81 16.35 0.42
C THR A 37 -2.25 16.13 1.81
N GLU A 38 -2.65 15.05 2.47
CA GLU A 38 -2.13 14.67 3.79
C GLU A 38 -0.60 14.49 3.75
N ALA A 39 -0.06 13.76 2.76
CA ALA A 39 1.37 13.52 2.61
C ALA A 39 2.19 14.81 2.39
N ILE A 40 1.64 15.76 1.64
CA ILE A 40 2.25 17.08 1.45
C ILE A 40 2.19 17.88 2.75
N SER A 41 1.01 17.95 3.39
CA SER A 41 0.79 18.72 4.62
C SER A 41 1.62 18.21 5.80
N SER A 42 1.88 16.89 5.86
CA SER A 42 2.71 16.27 6.89
C SER A 42 4.21 16.39 6.60
N GLY A 43 4.61 17.01 5.48
CA GLY A 43 6.01 17.15 5.06
C GLY A 43 6.68 15.83 4.64
N LYS A 44 5.91 14.77 4.36
CA LYS A 44 6.46 13.48 3.89
C LYS A 44 6.96 13.57 2.45
N ILE A 45 6.34 14.45 1.66
CA ILE A 45 6.75 14.83 0.31
C ILE A 45 6.70 16.35 0.20
N ASP A 46 7.64 16.93 -0.56
CA ASP A 46 7.79 18.38 -0.69
C ASP A 46 6.81 19.03 -1.71
N GLY A 47 6.01 18.21 -2.39
CA GLY A 47 5.05 18.67 -3.41
C GLY A 47 5.68 19.09 -4.75
N SER A 48 6.99 18.91 -4.94
CA SER A 48 7.70 19.16 -6.21
C SER A 48 7.31 18.17 -7.31
N VAL A 49 6.92 16.96 -6.93
CA VAL A 49 6.37 15.95 -7.83
C VAL A 49 4.86 15.92 -7.69
N LYS A 50 4.14 16.13 -8.79
CA LYS A 50 2.67 16.04 -8.84
C LYS A 50 2.21 14.64 -9.20
N PHE A 51 1.11 14.19 -8.61
CA PHE A 51 0.56 12.85 -8.85
C PHE A 51 -0.77 12.94 -9.58
N TYR A 52 -0.92 12.17 -10.65
CA TYR A 52 -2.12 12.16 -11.48
C TYR A 52 -2.60 10.72 -11.71
N LEU A 53 -3.79 10.41 -11.19
CA LEU A 53 -4.50 9.17 -11.48
C LEU A 53 -4.82 9.03 -12.97
N ALA A 54 -4.90 7.79 -13.44
CA ALA A 54 -5.32 7.48 -14.79
C ALA A 54 -6.72 8.07 -15.06
N GLY A 55 -6.84 8.86 -16.11
CA GLY A 55 -8.03 9.67 -16.42
C GLY A 55 -7.88 11.16 -16.08
N ASN A 56 -6.91 11.52 -15.23
CA ASN A 56 -6.54 12.91 -14.96
C ASN A 56 -5.25 13.25 -15.72
N THR A 57 -5.35 14.06 -16.76
CA THR A 57 -4.18 14.56 -17.47
C THR A 57 -3.74 15.91 -16.91
N PRO A 58 -2.45 16.10 -16.60
CA PRO A 58 -1.94 17.42 -16.24
C PRO A 58 -2.12 18.41 -17.41
N ARG A 59 -2.26 19.70 -17.07
CA ARG A 59 -2.24 20.78 -18.06
C ARG A 59 -0.80 21.01 -18.50
N GLY A 60 -0.52 20.84 -19.78
CA GLY A 60 0.81 21.04 -20.36
C GLY A 60 1.29 19.86 -21.19
N LYS A 61 2.52 19.95 -21.69
CA LYS A 61 3.11 18.87 -22.49
C LYS A 61 3.68 17.81 -21.55
N VAL A 62 3.11 16.61 -21.58
CA VAL A 62 3.62 15.45 -20.81
C VAL A 62 4.68 14.73 -21.64
N THR A 63 5.88 14.62 -21.09
CA THR A 63 6.96 13.80 -21.64
C THR A 63 7.27 12.69 -20.65
N VAL A 64 6.94 11.45 -20.98
CA VAL A 64 7.25 10.29 -20.13
C VAL A 64 8.76 10.06 -20.16
N VAL A 65 9.39 10.10 -19.00
CA VAL A 65 10.83 9.85 -18.82
C VAL A 65 11.07 8.37 -18.52
N SER A 66 10.23 7.77 -17.68
CA SER A 66 10.30 6.35 -17.35
C SER A 66 8.89 5.77 -17.16
N PRO A 67 8.43 4.90 -18.08
CA PRO A 67 7.10 4.32 -18.00
C PRO A 67 7.03 3.16 -17.00
N GLY A 68 5.84 2.94 -16.44
CA GLY A 68 5.50 1.71 -15.72
C GLY A 68 6.25 1.51 -14.40
N ALA A 69 6.61 2.57 -13.70
CA ALA A 69 7.13 2.47 -12.33
C ALA A 69 6.07 1.81 -11.44
N VAL A 70 6.45 0.76 -10.72
CA VAL A 70 5.55 0.01 -9.83
C VAL A 70 6.02 0.16 -8.38
N THR A 71 5.08 0.40 -7.48
CA THR A 71 5.31 0.31 -6.03
C THR A 71 4.31 -0.67 -5.42
N ASN A 72 4.77 -1.38 -4.39
CA ASN A 72 3.94 -2.23 -3.54
C ASN A 72 4.37 -1.98 -2.11
N LYS A 73 3.55 -1.26 -1.35
CA LYS A 73 3.85 -0.89 0.02
C LYS A 73 2.85 -1.53 0.95
N LYS A 74 3.37 -2.04 2.06
CA LYS A 74 2.62 -2.69 3.12
C LYS A 74 2.94 -1.99 4.43
N THR A 75 1.94 -1.88 5.29
CA THR A 75 2.06 -1.30 6.62
C THR A 75 1.36 -2.16 7.66
N ASN A 76 1.70 -1.94 8.92
CA ASN A 76 1.05 -2.58 10.05
C ASN A 76 -0.36 -1.98 10.24
N ALA A 77 -1.38 -2.81 10.02
CA ALA A 77 -2.80 -2.46 10.25
C ALA A 77 -3.28 -2.82 11.67
N PHE A 78 -2.44 -3.46 12.48
CA PHE A 78 -2.81 -3.85 13.83
C PHE A 78 -3.23 -2.63 14.67
N ASN A 79 -4.39 -2.75 15.30
CA ASN A 79 -5.01 -1.74 16.15
C ASN A 79 -5.23 -0.37 15.45
N LYS A 80 -5.51 -0.37 14.13
CA LYS A 80 -5.87 0.82 13.33
C LYS A 80 -7.15 0.55 12.54
N SER A 81 -7.85 1.61 12.13
CA SER A 81 -8.90 1.44 11.12
C SER A 81 -8.28 1.06 9.78
N ASP A 82 -9.02 0.32 8.97
CA ASP A 82 -8.57 -0.07 7.63
C ASP A 82 -8.23 1.17 6.78
N GLU A 83 -9.02 2.25 6.91
CA GLU A 83 -8.80 3.52 6.21
C GLU A 83 -7.48 4.19 6.63
N GLN A 84 -7.17 4.22 7.93
CA GLN A 84 -5.90 4.77 8.42
C GLN A 84 -4.71 3.93 7.91
N ALA A 85 -4.82 2.60 7.99
CA ALA A 85 -3.78 1.71 7.50
C ALA A 85 -3.56 1.87 5.98
N CYS A 86 -4.65 2.02 5.22
CA CYS A 86 -4.60 2.30 3.78
C CYS A 86 -3.99 3.66 3.46
N SER A 87 -4.34 4.73 4.19
CA SER A 87 -3.72 6.04 4.03
C SER A 87 -2.21 5.95 4.25
N TRP A 88 -1.75 5.27 5.32
CA TRP A 88 -0.32 5.10 5.59
C TRP A 88 0.40 4.29 4.52
N ALA A 89 -0.23 3.23 4.00
CA ALA A 89 0.33 2.44 2.91
C ALA A 89 0.45 3.27 1.62
N LEU A 90 -0.57 4.07 1.29
CA LEU A 90 -0.54 4.97 0.15
C LEU A 90 0.51 6.08 0.31
N GLN A 91 0.61 6.73 1.48
CA GLN A 91 1.66 7.72 1.73
C GLN A 91 3.06 7.14 1.51
N SER A 92 3.28 5.89 1.94
CA SER A 92 4.55 5.18 1.70
C SER A 92 4.81 4.92 0.21
N ALA A 93 3.75 4.64 -0.56
CA ALA A 93 3.84 4.47 -2.01
C ALA A 93 4.13 5.81 -2.72
N LEU A 94 3.48 6.89 -2.29
CA LEU A 94 3.72 8.25 -2.78
C LEU A 94 5.17 8.70 -2.55
N ILE A 95 5.73 8.46 -1.37
CA ILE A 95 7.15 8.76 -1.08
C ILE A 95 8.06 7.99 -2.05
N THR A 96 7.80 6.71 -2.30
CA THR A 96 8.65 5.93 -3.21
C THR A 96 8.54 6.41 -4.65
N MET A 97 7.34 6.75 -5.11
CA MET A 97 7.13 7.32 -6.44
C MET A 97 7.75 8.72 -6.56
N HIS A 98 7.69 9.52 -5.49
CA HIS A 98 8.31 10.83 -5.40
C HIS A 98 9.83 10.75 -5.57
N GLU A 99 10.50 9.91 -4.79
CA GLU A 99 11.94 9.70 -4.87
C GLU A 99 12.35 9.12 -6.23
N ALA A 100 11.57 8.17 -6.77
CA ALA A 100 11.82 7.62 -8.10
C ALA A 100 11.70 8.69 -9.19
N ALA A 101 10.70 9.57 -9.13
CA ALA A 101 10.54 10.67 -10.06
C ALA A 101 11.73 11.65 -9.99
N LYS A 102 12.13 12.06 -8.78
CA LYS A 102 13.27 12.96 -8.57
C LYS A 102 14.57 12.36 -9.09
N LYS A 103 14.79 11.06 -8.88
CA LYS A 103 15.99 10.34 -9.36
C LYS A 103 16.14 10.38 -10.88
N VAL A 104 15.04 10.40 -11.63
CA VAL A 104 15.05 10.46 -13.10
C VAL A 104 14.81 11.87 -13.66
N GLY A 105 14.74 12.90 -12.80
CA GLY A 105 14.46 14.28 -13.21
C GLY A 105 13.02 14.52 -13.69
N ALA A 106 12.09 13.65 -13.30
CA ALA A 106 10.65 13.83 -13.51
C ALA A 106 10.05 14.72 -12.41
N ASN A 107 9.06 15.54 -12.78
CA ASN A 107 8.32 16.42 -11.85
C ASN A 107 6.84 16.00 -11.71
N ALA A 108 6.46 14.90 -12.33
CA ALA A 108 5.13 14.33 -12.20
C ALA A 108 5.17 12.80 -12.28
N VAL A 109 4.18 12.18 -11.66
CA VAL A 109 3.82 10.78 -11.89
C VAL A 109 2.41 10.78 -12.47
N THR A 110 2.29 10.31 -13.69
CA THR A 110 1.06 10.34 -14.48
C THR A 110 0.55 8.93 -14.71
N ASN A 111 -0.71 8.82 -15.17
CA ASN A 111 -1.31 7.53 -15.52
C ASN A 111 -1.27 6.54 -14.33
N ILE A 112 -1.44 7.05 -13.11
CA ILE A 112 -1.38 6.21 -11.90
C ILE A 112 -2.61 5.29 -11.88
N ALA A 113 -2.35 3.99 -11.86
CA ALA A 113 -3.34 2.94 -11.71
C ALA A 113 -3.03 2.13 -10.45
N SER A 114 -4.06 1.58 -9.82
CA SER A 114 -3.85 0.58 -8.78
C SER A 114 -3.43 -0.74 -9.44
N PHE A 115 -2.44 -1.43 -8.84
CA PHE A 115 -1.79 -2.60 -9.45
C PHE A 115 -1.81 -3.82 -8.52
N TYR A 116 -2.99 -4.17 -8.00
CA TYR A 116 -3.12 -5.31 -7.11
C TYR A 116 -3.05 -6.64 -7.87
N LYS A 117 -2.22 -7.58 -7.41
CA LYS A 117 -2.02 -8.91 -8.03
C LYS A 117 -1.77 -8.86 -9.56
N ARG A 118 -1.09 -7.82 -10.05
CA ARG A 118 -0.81 -7.56 -11.48
C ARG A 118 -2.03 -7.19 -12.32
N ASN A 119 -3.17 -6.90 -11.69
CA ASN A 119 -4.35 -6.35 -12.34
C ASN A 119 -4.31 -4.82 -12.21
N GLU A 120 -4.44 -4.14 -13.34
CA GLU A 120 -4.50 -2.68 -13.39
C GLU A 120 -5.95 -2.22 -13.22
N ARG A 121 -6.21 -1.47 -12.16
CA ARG A 121 -7.47 -0.74 -11.97
C ARG A 121 -7.21 0.75 -12.17
N LYS A 122 -7.82 1.31 -13.21
CA LYS A 122 -7.75 2.73 -13.54
C LYS A 122 -9.02 3.40 -13.06
N ASP A 123 -8.86 4.36 -12.17
CA ASP A 123 -9.95 5.13 -11.61
C ASP A 123 -9.45 6.56 -11.40
N PRO A 124 -10.18 7.59 -11.85
CA PRO A 124 -9.73 8.98 -11.80
C PRO A 124 -9.81 9.60 -10.40
N LYS A 125 -10.43 8.93 -9.41
CA LYS A 125 -10.68 9.50 -8.07
C LYS A 125 -10.15 8.64 -6.94
N THR A 126 -10.22 7.32 -7.09
CA THR A 126 -9.96 6.38 -5.99
C THR A 126 -8.76 5.50 -6.25
N TYR A 127 -8.09 5.07 -5.17
CA TYR A 127 -7.07 4.03 -5.20
C TYR A 127 -7.57 2.77 -4.52
N GLU A 128 -7.05 1.62 -4.95
CA GLU A 128 -7.34 0.33 -4.33
C GLU A 128 -6.33 0.04 -3.23
N CYS A 129 -6.86 -0.31 -2.06
CA CYS A 129 -6.12 -0.78 -0.92
C CYS A 129 -6.67 -2.12 -0.45
N HIS A 130 -5.79 -2.97 0.04
CA HIS A 130 -6.12 -4.26 0.61
C HIS A 130 -5.79 -4.26 2.09
N ALA A 131 -6.82 -4.21 2.94
CA ALA A 131 -6.70 -4.21 4.38
C ALA A 131 -6.95 -5.60 4.96
N GLY A 132 -5.94 -6.18 5.60
CA GLY A 132 -6.05 -7.43 6.34
C GLY A 132 -5.86 -7.21 7.84
N ALA A 133 -6.07 -8.28 8.62
CA ALA A 133 -6.12 -8.22 10.09
C ALA A 133 -4.86 -7.61 10.75
N VAL A 134 -3.70 -7.76 10.11
CA VAL A 134 -2.41 -7.27 10.62
C VAL A 134 -1.65 -6.40 9.63
N ILE A 135 -1.98 -6.48 8.34
CA ILE A 135 -1.26 -5.80 7.26
C ILE A 135 -2.27 -5.17 6.31
N ALA A 136 -2.06 -3.90 5.98
CA ALA A 136 -2.69 -3.25 4.85
C ALA A 136 -1.66 -2.96 3.76
N GLY A 137 -2.07 -2.98 2.50
CA GLY A 137 -1.17 -2.73 1.38
C GLY A 137 -1.81 -2.00 0.21
N VAL A 138 -0.99 -1.19 -0.45
CA VAL A 138 -1.34 -0.43 -1.66
C VAL A 138 -0.27 -0.72 -2.71
N ALA A 139 -0.71 -1.08 -3.90
CA ALA A 139 0.15 -1.24 -5.05
C ALA A 139 -0.27 -0.26 -6.13
N LEU A 140 0.68 0.52 -6.63
CA LEU A 140 0.46 1.51 -7.69
C LEU A 140 1.41 1.25 -8.84
N LYS A 141 0.93 1.53 -10.04
CA LYS A 141 1.74 1.61 -11.27
C LYS A 141 1.51 2.96 -11.90
N GLY A 142 2.57 3.64 -12.34
CA GLY A 142 2.45 4.95 -13.00
C GLY A 142 3.68 5.29 -13.81
N ASP A 143 3.54 6.32 -14.64
CA ASP A 143 4.58 6.80 -15.55
C ASP A 143 5.25 8.03 -14.96
N LEU A 144 6.57 7.96 -14.75
CA LEU A 144 7.38 9.10 -14.32
C LEU A 144 7.54 10.03 -15.51
N ALA A 145 7.01 11.24 -15.39
CA ALA A 145 6.90 12.18 -16.49
C ALA A 145 7.39 13.57 -16.11
N LYS A 146 7.80 14.31 -17.13
CA LYS A 146 8.05 15.74 -17.06
C LYS A 146 6.87 16.48 -17.68
N VAL A 147 6.28 17.39 -16.92
CA VAL A 147 5.21 18.29 -17.34
C VAL A 147 5.81 19.69 -17.43
N ASN A 148 5.72 20.30 -18.60
CA ASN A 148 6.13 21.68 -18.89
C ASN A 148 4.92 22.56 -19.19
#